data_AF-A0A9P8JPH7-F1
#
_entry.id   AF-A0A9P8JPH7-F1
#
_cell.length_a   1.000
_cell.length_b   1.000
_cell.length_c   1.000
_cell.angle_alpha   90.00
_cell.angle_beta   90.00
_cell.angle_gamma   90.00
#
_symmetry.space_group_name_H-M   'P 1'
#
loop_
_entity.id
_entity.type
_entity.pdbx_description
1 polymer ?
#
loop_
_entity_poly.entity_id
_entity_poly.type
_entity_poly.pdbx_seq_one_letter_code
_entity_poly.pdbx_strand_id
1 'polypeptide(L)' 'SILFSTRTIMGGRNPFLGIAYIVVAGVCIVLGALFTATHLIKPRKLGDHTYLSWNNDQPSTATTTGRA' A
#
# COMPACT_ATOMS: atom_id res chain seq x y z
N SER A 1 -46.24 16.07 18.15
CA SER A 1 -45.30 16.87 17.35
C SER A 1 -45.28 16.31 15.94
N ILE A 2 -45.57 17.13 14.93
CA ILE A 2 -45.55 16.74 13.51
C ILE A 2 -44.31 17.40 12.89
N LEU A 3 -43.38 16.58 12.39
CA LEU A 3 -42.22 17.05 11.60
C LEU A 3 -42.42 16.65 10.13
N PHE A 4 -42.47 17.66 9.26
CA PHE A 4 -42.39 17.47 7.81
C PHE A 4 -40.92 17.61 7.38
N SER A 5 -40.31 16.54 6.88
CA SER A 5 -38.95 16.54 6.32
C SER A 5 -39.01 16.12 4.85
N THR A 6 -38.52 16.96 3.94
CA THR A 6 -38.23 16.59 2.54
C THR A 6 -37.10 15.57 2.52
N ARG A 7 -37.32 14.41 1.90
CA ARG A 7 -36.28 13.37 1.75
C ARG A 7 -35.38 13.74 0.56
N THR A 8 -34.07 13.81 0.79
CA THR A 8 -33.07 13.86 -0.28
C THR A 8 -32.75 12.43 -0.73
N ILE A 9 -31.93 12.25 -1.78
CA ILE A 9 -31.50 10.92 -2.26
C ILE A 9 -30.83 10.10 -1.13
N MET A 10 -30.21 10.77 -0.15
CA MET A 10 -29.62 10.16 1.04
C MET A 10 -30.53 10.17 2.29
N GLY A 11 -31.80 10.53 2.14
CA GLY A 11 -32.78 10.62 3.23
C GLY A 11 -32.80 11.98 3.92
N GLY A 12 -33.11 11.97 5.22
CA GLY A 12 -33.19 13.16 6.09
C GLY A 12 -31.81 13.72 6.48
N ARG A 13 -31.77 14.62 7.47
CA ARG A 13 -30.53 15.30 7.90
C ARG A 13 -29.61 14.35 8.68
N ASN A 14 -28.71 13.63 7.99
CA ASN A 14 -27.71 12.75 8.60
C ASN A 14 -26.27 13.10 8.18
N PRO A 15 -25.54 13.93 8.94
CA PRO A 15 -24.16 14.32 8.61
C PRO A 15 -23.15 13.17 8.82
N PHE A 16 -23.52 12.09 9.50
CA PHE A 16 -22.63 10.97 9.82
C PHE A 16 -22.04 10.32 8.57
N LEU A 17 -22.90 10.06 7.57
CA LEU A 17 -22.48 9.36 6.36
C LEU A 17 -21.43 10.19 5.58
N GLY A 18 -21.62 11.50 5.46
CA GLY A 18 -20.67 12.38 4.77
C GLY A 18 -19.31 12.45 5.47
N ILE A 19 -19.31 12.58 6.80
CA ILE A 19 -18.06 12.60 7.58
C ILE A 19 -17.32 11.26 7.46
N ALA A 20 -18.05 10.14 7.51
CA ALA A 20 -17.46 8.81 7.34
C ALA A 20 -16.74 8.67 5.98
N TYR A 21 -17.35 9.14 4.89
CA TYR A 21 -16.71 9.11 3.57
C TYR A 21 -15.44 9.97 3.50
N ILE A 22 -15.45 11.16 4.10
CA ILE A 22 -14.28 12.05 4.11
C ILE A 22 -13.14 11.43 4.91
N VAL A 23 -13.43 10.83 6.07
CA VAL A 23 -12.42 10.14 6.89
C VAL A 23 -11.82 8.96 6.14
N VAL A 24 -12.64 8.11 5.53
CA VAL A 24 -12.17 6.95 4.74
C VAL A 24 -11.33 7.40 3.55
N ALA A 25 -11.75 8.44 2.83
CA ALA A 25 -10.98 9.02 1.73
C ALA A 25 -9.61 9.55 2.20
N GLY A 26 -9.56 10.26 3.33
CA GLY A 26 -8.32 10.76 3.91
C GLY A 26 -7.34 9.64 4.28
N VAL A 27 -7.83 8.60 4.95
CA VAL A 27 -7.01 7.42 5.29
C VAL A 27 -6.47 6.73 4.03
N CYS A 28 -7.31 6.57 3.01
CA CYS A 28 -6.93 5.95 1.74
C CYS A 28 -5.85 6.76 1.00
N ILE A 29 -5.97 8.09 0.96
CA ILE A 29 -4.97 8.97 0.31
C ILE A 29 -3.63 8.90 1.05
N VAL A 30 -3.62 8.91 2.38
CA VAL A 30 -2.39 8.83 3.17
C VAL A 30 -1.68 7.49 2.94
N LEU A 31 -2.42 6.38 3.01
CA LEU A 31 -1.88 5.05 2.76
C LEU A 31 -1.38 4.90 1.32
N GLY A 32 -2.15 5.38 0.34
CA GLY A 32 -1.78 5.38 -1.07
C GLY A 32 -0.50 6.16 -1.32
N ALA A 33 -0.41 7.39 -0.80
CA ALA A 33 0.78 8.23 -0.93
C ALA A 33 2.02 7.59 -0.29
N LEU A 34 1.88 7.00 0.91
CA LEU A 34 2.97 6.28 1.57
C LEU A 34 3.42 5.05 0.77
N PHE A 35 2.48 4.26 0.26
CA PHE A 35 2.77 3.08 -0.54
C PHE A 35 3.46 3.46 -1.86
N THR A 36 2.96 4.49 -2.55
CA THR A 36 3.59 5.02 -3.75
C THR A 36 4.99 5.56 -3.45
N ALA A 37 5.17 6.36 -2.39
CA ALA A 37 6.47 6.89 -2.01
C ALA A 37 7.49 5.78 -1.68
N THR A 38 7.09 4.78 -0.90
CA THR A 38 7.96 3.65 -0.57
C THR A 38 8.31 2.81 -1.79
N HIS A 39 7.36 2.63 -2.72
CA HIS A 39 7.62 1.94 -3.99
C HIS A 39 8.59 2.70 -4.90
N LEU A 40 8.56 4.04 -4.91
CA LEU A 40 9.50 4.85 -5.69
C LEU A 40 10.90 4.95 -5.05
N ILE A 41 10.99 5.04 -3.72
CA ILE A 41 12.28 5.23 -3.01
C ILE A 41 13.06 3.91 -2.95
N LYS A 42 12.36 2.78 -2.80
CA LYS A 42 12.96 1.44 -2.82
C LYS A 42 12.12 0.55 -3.73
N PRO A 43 12.24 0.65 -5.07
CA PRO A 43 11.62 -0.29 -5.97
C PRO A 43 12.28 -1.65 -5.74
N ARG A 44 11.72 -2.43 -4.82
CA ARG A 44 12.17 -3.79 -4.56
C ARG A 44 11.96 -4.54 -5.87
N LYS A 45 13.03 -5.07 -6.48
CA LYS A 45 12.90 -5.91 -7.67
C LYS A 45 11.91 -7.04 -7.35
N LEU A 46 10.81 -7.11 -8.10
CA LEU A 46 9.89 -8.23 -8.03
C LEU A 46 10.68 -9.48 -8.46
N GLY A 47 10.91 -10.40 -7.54
CA GLY A 47 11.62 -11.65 -7.83
C GLY A 47 13.12 -11.63 -7.59
N ASP A 48 13.66 -10.78 -6.71
CA ASP A 48 15.05 -10.94 -6.30
C ASP A 48 15.23 -12.21 -5.46
N HIS A 49 15.99 -13.16 -6.02
CA HIS A 49 16.22 -14.51 -5.49
C HIS A 49 17.11 -14.48 -4.23
N THR A 50 17.68 -13.33 -3.88
CA THR A 50 18.60 -13.14 -2.74
C THR A 50 17.99 -13.45 -1.37
N TYR A 51 16.66 -13.49 -1.25
CA TYR A 51 15.99 -13.88 0.00
C TYR A 51 15.50 -15.34 0.03
N LEU A 52 15.82 -16.15 -0.99
CA LEU A 52 15.65 -17.60 -0.94
C LEU A 52 16.76 -18.15 -0.03
N SER A 53 16.40 -18.58 1.17
CA SER A 53 17.35 -19.10 2.18
C SER A 53 18.24 -20.22 1.63
N TRP A 54 17.76 -20.98 0.64
CA TRP A 54 18.47 -22.09 0.00
C TRP A 54 19.62 -21.67 -0.94
N ASN A 55 19.68 -20.42 -1.43
CA ASN A 55 20.78 -19.99 -2.33
C ASN A 55 21.98 -19.37 -1.58
N ASN A 56 21.99 -19.38 -0.24
CA ASN A 56 23.07 -18.79 0.55
C ASN A 56 24.23 -19.76 0.87
N ASP A 57 24.08 -21.05 0.53
CA ASP A 57 25.07 -22.10 0.80
C ASP A 57 25.99 -22.44 -0.39
N GLN A 58 26.04 -21.61 -1.45
CA GLN A 58 27.04 -21.80 -2.48
C GLN A 58 28.23 -20.86 -2.21
N PRO A 59 29.35 -21.35 -1.65
CA PRO A 59 30.55 -20.54 -1.50
C PRO A 59 30.94 -20.07 -2.90
N SER A 60 30.92 -18.75 -3.08
CA SER A 60 31.47 -18.08 -4.26
C SER A 60 33.00 -18.22 -4.22
N THR A 61 33.48 -19.44 -4.50
CA THR A 61 34.89 -19.76 -4.73
C THR A 61 35.02 -20.40 -6.11
N ALA A 62 34.43 -19.76 -7.11
CA ALA A 62 34.86 -19.90 -8.50
C ALA A 62 35.46 -18.57 -8.98
N THR A 63 36.26 -17.93 -8.12
CA THR A 63 37.23 -16.95 -8.57
C THR A 63 38.24 -17.69 -9.43
N THR A 64 38.08 -17.50 -10.74
CA THR A 64 39.15 -17.55 -11.74
C THR A 64 40.48 -17.13 -11.14
N THR A 65 41.42 -18.06 -11.02
CA THR A 65 42.85 -17.74 -11.01
C THR A 65 43.53 -18.73 -11.93
N GLY A 66 43.85 -18.28 -13.15
CA GLY A 66 44.74 -19.00 -14.04
C GLY A 66 46.13 -19.12 -13.42
N ARG A 67 46.76 -20.28 -13.60
CA ARG A 67 48.21 -20.46 -13.65
C ARG A 67 48.52 -21.68 -14.53
N ALA A 68 49.40 -21.42 -15.50
CA ALA A 68 50.31 -22.29 -16.27
C ALA A 68 49.93 -23.76 -16.46
#